data_AF-A0A9Q0BH88-F1
#
_entry.id   AF-A0A9Q0BH88-F1
#
_cell.length_a   1.000
_cell.length_b   1.000
_cell.length_c   1.000
_cell.angle_alpha   90.00
_cell.angle_beta   90.00
_cell.angle_gamma   90.00
#
_symmetry.space_group_name_H-M   'P 1'
#
loop_
_entity.id
_entity.type
_entity.pdbx_description
1 polymer ?
#
loop_
_entity_poly.entity_id
_entity_poly.type
_entity_poly.pdbx_seq_one_letter_code
_entity_poly.pdbx_strand_id
1 'polypeptide(L)'
;MTSHETELTEKQPRDLPNSNFCRNLPIHRRDPDDIAQHAHHDHNRLHPSTHEDDDKMVSLAPFIVKRPWLHKLMMPISKWYVNAAGYRKMGLRYDDLYEEEREAVQIALNRLSPKEAYERVYRIRRAAQCSYQHKLLPKNEWINDQTDVPYLAPIIKQVEAELAEKDALDAATVIRKAH
;
A
#
# COMPACT_ATOMS: atom_id res chain seq x y z
N MET A 1 8.90 -59.03 -35.22
CA MET A 1 8.57 -58.37 -33.93
C MET A 1 9.20 -56.98 -33.98
N THR A 2 8.77 -56.17 -34.96
CA THR A 2 7.80 -55.05 -34.84
C THR A 2 8.35 -53.90 -33.98
N SER A 3 9.05 -52.99 -34.65
CA SER A 3 9.33 -51.63 -34.19
C SER A 3 8.01 -50.91 -33.92
N HIS A 4 7.82 -50.42 -32.69
CA HIS A 4 6.72 -49.50 -32.37
C HIS A 4 7.29 -48.07 -32.32
N GLU A 5 7.04 -47.31 -33.38
CA GLU A 5 7.12 -45.86 -33.37
C GLU A 5 5.96 -45.33 -32.51
N THR A 6 6.28 -44.48 -31.54
CA THR A 6 5.28 -43.77 -30.73
C THR A 6 4.84 -42.51 -31.46
N GLU A 7 3.62 -42.54 -31.99
CA GLU A 7 2.94 -41.44 -32.65
C GLU A 7 2.54 -40.38 -31.62
N LEU A 8 3.15 -39.18 -31.74
CA LEU A 8 2.75 -37.97 -31.02
C LEU A 8 1.39 -37.52 -31.56
N THR A 9 0.33 -37.68 -30.76
CA THR A 9 -1.01 -37.20 -31.11
C THR A 9 -1.05 -35.67 -31.02
N GLU A 10 -0.99 -35.04 -32.18
CA GLU A 10 -1.19 -33.61 -32.38
C GLU A 10 -2.59 -33.20 -31.90
N LYS A 11 -2.66 -32.46 -30.79
CA LYS A 11 -3.93 -31.89 -30.28
C LYS A 11 -4.43 -30.83 -31.26
N GLN A 12 -5.56 -31.13 -31.90
CA GLN A 12 -6.34 -30.18 -32.72
C GLN A 12 -6.58 -28.87 -31.94
N PRO A 13 -6.41 -27.69 -32.57
CA PRO A 13 -6.70 -26.40 -31.94
C PRO A 13 -8.20 -26.27 -31.66
N ARG A 14 -8.55 -25.79 -30.46
CA ARG A 14 -9.95 -25.52 -30.08
C ARG A 14 -10.53 -24.42 -30.98
N ASP A 15 -11.61 -24.73 -31.68
CA ASP A 15 -12.36 -23.77 -32.49
C ASP A 15 -12.82 -22.57 -31.64
N LEU A 16 -12.38 -21.38 -32.02
CA LEU A 16 -12.90 -20.13 -31.44
C LEU A 16 -14.33 -19.91 -31.96
N PRO A 17 -15.30 -19.56 -31.09
CA PRO A 17 -16.67 -19.32 -31.53
C PRO A 17 -16.74 -18.12 -32.48
N ASN A 18 -17.53 -18.30 -33.54
CA ASN A 18 -17.76 -17.40 -34.66
C ASN A 18 -18.10 -15.96 -34.21
N SER A 19 -17.38 -14.97 -34.76
CA SER A 19 -17.41 -13.53 -34.43
C SER A 19 -18.76 -12.79 -34.62
N ASN A 20 -19.83 -13.51 -34.94
CA ASN A 20 -21.13 -12.93 -35.27
C ASN A 20 -22.11 -12.83 -34.09
N PHE A 21 -21.71 -13.24 -32.88
CA PHE A 21 -22.58 -13.18 -31.69
C PHE A 21 -22.78 -11.75 -31.15
N CYS A 22 -21.92 -10.78 -31.49
CA CYS A 22 -22.03 -9.40 -31.00
C CYS A 22 -22.96 -8.47 -31.81
N ARG A 23 -23.61 -8.93 -32.88
CA ARG A 23 -24.35 -8.03 -33.79
C ARG A 23 -25.79 -7.71 -33.38
N ASN A 24 -26.36 -8.40 -32.39
CA ASN A 24 -27.80 -8.31 -32.07
C ASN A 24 -28.11 -7.91 -30.62
N LEU A 25 -27.19 -7.24 -29.91
CA LEU A 25 -27.56 -6.54 -28.69
C LEU A 25 -28.22 -5.20 -29.06
N PRO A 26 -29.38 -4.83 -28.46
CA PRO A 26 -29.99 -3.53 -28.71
C PRO A 26 -29.10 -2.44 -28.09
N ILE A 27 -28.19 -1.91 -28.89
CA ILE A 27 -27.43 -0.71 -28.55
C ILE A 27 -28.43 0.44 -28.66
N HIS A 28 -28.96 0.88 -27.53
CA HIS A 28 -29.62 2.18 -27.45
C HIS A 28 -28.58 3.22 -27.89
N ARG A 29 -28.69 3.71 -29.12
CA ARG A 29 -27.83 4.78 -29.64
C ARG A 29 -28.09 5.99 -28.76
N ARG A 30 -27.12 6.33 -27.92
CA ARG A 30 -27.12 7.58 -27.15
C ARG A 30 -26.95 8.70 -28.18
N ASP A 31 -27.91 9.62 -28.26
CA ASP A 31 -27.86 10.73 -29.20
C ASP A 31 -26.65 11.63 -28.86
N PRO A 32 -25.92 12.14 -29.87
CA PRO A 32 -24.73 12.96 -29.65
C PRO A 32 -25.02 14.29 -28.94
N ASP A 33 -26.28 14.72 -28.94
CA ASP A 33 -26.72 15.98 -28.31
C ASP A 33 -26.99 15.84 -26.79
N ASP A 34 -27.12 14.61 -26.27
CA ASP A 34 -27.29 14.37 -24.82
C ASP A 34 -26.00 14.63 -24.02
N ILE A 35 -24.84 14.64 -24.68
CA ILE A 35 -23.54 14.92 -24.04
C ILE A 35 -23.36 16.42 -23.76
N ALA A 36 -24.06 17.29 -24.49
CA ALA A 36 -23.82 18.73 -24.45
C ALA A 36 -24.62 19.48 -23.37
N GLN A 37 -25.60 18.85 -22.71
CA GLN A 37 -26.47 19.55 -21.74
C GLN A 37 -26.17 19.27 -20.26
N HIS A 38 -25.20 18.40 -19.95
CA HIS A 38 -24.76 18.12 -18.58
C HIS A 38 -23.40 18.75 -18.23
N ALA A 39 -22.95 19.75 -18.99
CA ALA A 39 -21.62 20.36 -18.85
C ALA A 39 -21.60 21.73 -18.15
N HIS A 40 -22.69 22.13 -17.46
CA HIS A 40 -22.78 23.47 -16.85
C HIS A 40 -23.31 23.49 -15.42
N HIS A 41 -23.12 22.46 -14.61
CA HIS A 41 -23.29 22.56 -13.15
C HIS A 41 -22.08 21.99 -12.39
N ASP A 42 -21.36 22.91 -11.76
CA ASP A 42 -20.42 22.73 -10.64
C ASP A 42 -19.20 21.83 -10.86
N HIS A 43 -18.24 22.31 -11.65
CA HIS A 43 -16.84 21.85 -11.58
C HIS A 43 -15.99 22.60 -10.53
N ASN A 44 -16.60 23.37 -9.62
CA ASN A 44 -15.82 24.10 -8.62
C ASN A 44 -16.51 24.24 -7.26
N ARG A 45 -17.06 23.12 -6.78
CA ARG A 45 -17.25 22.92 -5.34
C ARG A 45 -16.68 21.57 -4.97
N LEU A 46 -15.34 21.50 -5.00
CA LEU A 46 -14.63 20.63 -4.07
C LEU A 46 -15.05 21.13 -2.69
N HIS A 47 -16.07 20.49 -2.12
CA HIS A 47 -16.20 20.47 -0.68
C HIS A 47 -14.83 20.03 -0.16
N PRO A 48 -14.17 20.79 0.74
CA PRO A 48 -13.04 20.23 1.46
C PRO A 48 -13.59 18.98 2.15
N SER A 49 -13.18 17.80 1.69
CA SER A 49 -13.43 16.58 2.44
C SER A 49 -12.72 16.79 3.77
N THR A 50 -13.53 17.00 4.81
CA THR A 50 -13.15 17.23 6.20
C THR A 50 -12.53 15.97 6.82
N HIS A 51 -11.47 15.45 6.20
CA HIS A 51 -10.68 14.30 6.64
C HIS A 51 -9.18 14.62 6.74
N GLU A 52 -8.79 15.90 6.68
CA GLU A 52 -7.38 16.32 6.79
C GLU A 52 -7.01 16.89 8.18
N ASP A 53 -7.93 16.83 9.15
CA ASP A 53 -7.65 17.28 10.52
C ASP A 53 -7.14 16.15 11.45
N ASP A 54 -6.95 14.93 10.95
CA ASP A 54 -6.50 13.77 11.75
C ASP A 54 -4.96 13.69 11.94
N ASP A 55 -4.19 14.67 11.45
CA ASP A 55 -2.73 14.59 11.36
C ASP A 55 -1.93 15.12 12.57
N LYS A 56 -2.60 15.27 13.72
CA LYS A 56 -1.92 15.52 15.01
C LYS A 56 -2.04 14.31 15.94
N MET A 57 -1.50 13.17 15.52
CA MET A 57 -1.25 12.08 16.47
C MET A 57 -0.15 12.49 17.45
N VAL A 58 -0.56 13.00 18.61
CA VAL A 58 0.31 13.15 19.78
C VAL A 58 0.87 11.76 20.09
N SER A 59 2.12 11.52 19.68
CA SER A 59 2.75 10.23 19.87
C SER A 59 3.02 9.98 21.35
N LEU A 60 2.43 8.93 21.91
CA LEU A 60 2.73 8.46 23.28
C LEU A 60 4.10 7.77 23.38
N ALA A 61 4.69 7.36 22.26
CA ALA A 61 5.98 6.66 22.23
C ALA A 61 7.12 7.46 22.91
N PRO A 62 7.40 8.74 22.56
CA PRO A 62 8.44 9.52 23.24
C PRO A 62 8.17 9.69 24.74
N PHE A 63 6.91 9.76 25.15
CA PHE A 63 6.53 9.88 26.56
C PHE A 63 6.82 8.60 27.36
N ILE A 64 6.55 7.43 26.76
CA ILE A 64 6.85 6.12 27.34
C ILE A 64 8.36 5.89 27.43
N VAL A 65 9.10 6.17 26.34
CA VAL A 65 10.55 5.96 26.28
C VAL A 65 11.30 6.88 27.27
N LYS A 66 10.82 8.10 27.49
CA LYS A 66 11.43 9.06 28.44
C LYS A 66 11.37 8.58 29.90
N ARG A 67 10.47 7.68 30.27
CA ARG A 67 10.27 7.19 31.65
C ARG A 67 10.74 5.74 31.79
N PRO A 68 11.90 5.47 32.43
CA PRO A 68 12.49 4.13 32.46
C PRO A 68 11.61 3.05 33.10
N TRP A 69 10.82 3.39 34.12
CA TRP A 69 9.92 2.44 34.79
C TRP A 69 8.75 2.04 33.87
N LEU A 70 8.19 3.01 33.15
CA LEU A 70 7.06 2.80 32.25
C LEU A 70 7.51 2.03 31.01
N HIS A 71 8.68 2.37 30.47
CA HIS A 71 9.32 1.61 29.41
C HIS A 71 9.51 0.14 29.81
N LYS A 72 10.14 -0.15 30.96
CA LYS A 72 10.34 -1.52 31.46
C LYS A 72 9.04 -2.31 31.60
N LEU A 73 7.97 -1.66 32.05
CA LEU A 73 6.64 -2.26 32.16
C LEU A 73 6.03 -2.55 30.77
N MET A 74 6.18 -1.64 29.81
CA MET A 74 5.57 -1.75 28.48
C MET A 74 6.32 -2.68 27.52
N MET A 75 7.63 -2.85 27.67
CA MET A 75 8.44 -3.70 26.78
C MET A 75 7.95 -5.16 26.63
N PRO A 76 7.63 -5.91 27.70
CA PRO A 76 7.13 -7.28 27.54
C PRO A 76 5.77 -7.34 26.85
N ILE A 77 4.90 -6.35 27.10
CA ILE A 77 3.59 -6.21 26.45
C ILE A 77 3.77 -5.95 24.96
N SER A 78 4.68 -5.04 24.60
CA SER A 78 5.01 -4.73 23.21
C SER A 78 5.57 -5.96 22.48
N LYS A 79 6.49 -6.70 23.09
CA LYS A 79 7.04 -7.94 22.51
C LYS A 79 5.97 -9.01 22.31
N TRP A 80 5.09 -9.19 23.30
CA TRP A 80 3.96 -10.12 23.17
C TRP A 80 3.04 -9.72 22.01
N TYR A 81 2.67 -8.43 21.92
CA TYR A 81 1.81 -7.91 20.86
C TYR A 81 2.42 -8.15 19.47
N VAL A 82 3.71 -7.84 19.30
CA VAL A 82 4.41 -8.06 18.02
C VAL A 82 4.43 -9.55 17.63
N ASN A 83 4.66 -10.45 18.59
CA ASN A 83 4.65 -11.89 18.34
C ASN A 83 3.23 -12.42 18.04
N ALA A 84 2.20 -11.82 18.66
CA ALA A 84 0.80 -12.16 18.44
C ALA A 84 0.30 -11.67 17.06
N ALA A 85 0.74 -10.50 16.60
CA ALA A 85 0.38 -9.93 15.30
C ALA A 85 0.78 -10.83 14.12
N GLY A 86 1.82 -11.65 14.27
CA GLY A 86 2.08 -12.78 13.38
C GLY A 86 2.67 -12.43 12.00
N TYR A 87 2.81 -11.15 11.64
CA TYR A 87 3.39 -10.72 10.35
C TYR A 87 4.79 -11.31 10.09
N ARG A 88 5.61 -11.46 11.13
CA ARG A 88 6.94 -12.09 11.04
C ARG A 88 6.91 -13.56 10.60
N LYS A 89 5.82 -14.29 10.93
CA LYS A 89 5.61 -15.69 10.51
C LYS A 89 5.25 -15.81 9.03
N MET A 90 4.80 -14.72 8.42
CA MET A 90 4.58 -14.59 6.97
C MET A 90 5.78 -13.98 6.25
N GLY A 91 6.85 -13.66 6.99
CA GLY A 91 8.08 -13.15 6.41
C GLY A 91 8.05 -11.67 6.05
N LEU A 92 7.12 -10.91 6.64
CA LEU A 92 7.02 -9.46 6.51
C LEU A 92 7.82 -8.76 7.61
N ARG A 93 8.27 -7.54 7.32
CA ARG A 93 8.72 -6.56 8.32
C ARG A 93 7.57 -5.63 8.71
N TYR A 94 7.67 -4.95 9.85
CA TYR A 94 6.60 -4.05 10.32
C TYR A 94 6.28 -2.94 9.29
N ASP A 95 7.31 -2.34 8.69
CA ASP A 95 7.17 -1.29 7.68
C ASP A 95 6.51 -1.77 6.37
N ASP A 96 6.38 -3.07 6.14
CA ASP A 96 5.63 -3.59 4.99
C ASP A 96 4.10 -3.44 5.19
N LEU A 97 3.64 -3.17 6.42
CA LEU A 97 2.23 -3.04 6.81
C LEU A 97 1.67 -1.62 6.68
N TYR A 98 2.50 -0.64 6.28
CA TYR A 98 2.01 0.72 6.02
C TYR A 98 1.04 0.73 4.84
N GLU A 99 -0.02 1.54 4.97
CA GLU A 99 -0.98 1.81 3.89
C GLU A 99 -0.29 2.56 2.75
N GLU A 100 -0.22 1.94 1.59
CA GLU A 100 0.49 2.49 0.42
C GLU A 100 -0.26 3.62 -0.28
N GLU A 101 -1.56 3.76 -0.03
CA GLU A 101 -2.43 4.81 -0.60
C GLU A 101 -2.19 6.19 0.04
N ARG A 102 -1.52 6.25 1.19
CA ARG A 102 -1.21 7.51 1.87
C ARG A 102 -0.12 8.26 1.11
N GLU A 103 -0.34 9.55 0.83
CA GLU A 103 0.59 10.38 0.04
C GLU A 103 2.03 10.32 0.55
N ALA A 104 2.23 10.49 1.86
CA ALA A 104 3.55 10.44 2.47
C ALA A 104 4.27 9.09 2.26
N VAL A 105 3.52 7.98 2.25
CA VAL A 105 4.07 6.63 2.03
C VAL A 105 4.42 6.44 0.56
N GLN A 106 3.57 6.90 -0.36
CA GLN A 106 3.84 6.81 -1.80
C GLN A 106 5.10 7.58 -2.20
N ILE A 107 5.28 8.80 -1.68
CA ILE A 107 6.50 9.59 -1.87
C ILE A 107 7.71 8.88 -1.23
N ALA A 108 7.55 8.32 -0.02
CA ALA A 108 8.63 7.59 0.65
C ALA A 108 9.07 6.33 -0.12
N LEU A 109 8.13 5.58 -0.71
CA LEU A 109 8.42 4.42 -1.56
C LEU A 109 9.21 4.82 -2.82
N ASN A 110 8.91 5.98 -3.41
CA ASN A 110 9.65 6.50 -4.56
C ASN A 110 11.09 6.93 -4.20
N ARG A 111 11.35 7.32 -2.95
CA ARG A 111 12.69 7.68 -2.44
C ARG A 111 13.52 6.47 -2.03
N LEU A 112 12.89 5.30 -1.86
CA LEU A 112 13.55 4.11 -1.35
C LEU A 112 14.60 3.59 -2.34
N SER A 113 15.70 3.04 -1.81
CA SER A 113 16.72 2.43 -2.68
C SER A 113 16.12 1.30 -3.53
N PRO A 114 16.56 1.11 -4.79
CA PRO A 114 16.01 0.07 -5.66
C PRO A 114 16.11 -1.34 -5.06
N LYS A 115 17.17 -1.60 -4.27
CA LYS A 115 17.37 -2.88 -3.59
C LYS A 115 16.30 -3.14 -2.52
N GLU A 116 16.11 -2.20 -1.60
CA GLU A 116 15.08 -2.33 -0.54
C GLU A 116 13.66 -2.39 -1.14
N ALA A 117 13.40 -1.63 -2.21
CA ALA A 117 12.13 -1.69 -2.93
C ALA A 117 11.87 -3.09 -3.50
N TYR A 118 12.87 -3.72 -4.13
CA TYR A 118 12.75 -5.09 -4.62
C TYR A 118 12.54 -6.10 -3.49
N GLU A 119 13.31 -6.00 -2.40
CA GLU A 119 13.18 -6.88 -1.23
C GLU A 119 11.80 -6.75 -0.56
N ARG A 120 11.25 -5.53 -0.46
CA ARG A 120 9.87 -5.28 0.01
C ARG A 120 8.85 -6.02 -0.85
N VAL A 121 8.90 -5.82 -2.17
CA VAL A 121 7.96 -6.47 -3.11
C VAL A 121 8.05 -7.99 -3.02
N TYR A 122 9.26 -8.54 -2.88
CA TYR A 122 9.46 -9.97 -2.66
C TYR A 122 8.77 -10.47 -1.38
N ARG A 123 8.96 -9.78 -0.25
CA ARG A 123 8.30 -10.14 1.03
C ARG A 123 6.78 -10.11 0.93
N ILE A 124 6.23 -9.06 0.32
CA ILE A 124 4.77 -8.91 0.14
C ILE A 124 4.20 -10.03 -0.73
N ARG A 125 4.83 -10.33 -1.87
CA ARG A 125 4.40 -11.45 -2.75
C ARG A 125 4.44 -12.79 -2.03
N ARG A 126 5.50 -13.03 -1.25
CA ARG A 126 5.64 -14.25 -0.44
C ARG A 126 4.54 -14.34 0.63
N ALA A 127 4.25 -13.25 1.33
CA ALA A 127 3.20 -13.21 2.33
C ALA A 127 1.80 -13.41 1.72
N ALA A 128 1.53 -12.82 0.55
CA ALA A 128 0.31 -13.05 -0.20
C ALA A 128 0.14 -14.53 -0.58
N GLN A 129 1.22 -15.20 -0.98
CA GLN A 129 1.21 -16.65 -1.25
C GLN A 129 0.90 -17.47 0.01
N CYS A 130 1.50 -17.12 1.15
CA CYS A 130 1.19 -17.74 2.44
C CYS A 130 -0.28 -17.58 2.81
N SER A 131 -0.84 -16.38 2.62
CA SER A 131 -2.25 -16.09 2.85
C SER A 131 -3.15 -16.93 1.97
N TYR A 132 -2.87 -16.99 0.67
CA TYR A 132 -3.62 -17.79 -0.30
C TYR A 132 -3.62 -19.29 0.03
N GLN A 133 -2.46 -19.82 0.47
CA GLN A 133 -2.34 -21.22 0.84
C GLN A 133 -2.85 -21.53 2.26
N HIS A 134 -3.19 -20.51 3.04
CA HIS A 134 -3.45 -20.60 4.48
C HIS A 134 -2.34 -21.34 5.25
N LYS A 135 -1.09 -21.11 4.85
CA LYS A 135 0.10 -21.75 5.42
C LYS A 135 1.14 -20.72 5.81
N LEU A 136 1.72 -20.89 7.00
CA LEU A 136 2.83 -20.08 7.46
C LEU A 136 4.14 -20.53 6.83
N LEU A 137 5.13 -19.62 6.80
CA LEU A 137 6.49 -19.97 6.40
C LEU A 137 7.11 -20.97 7.39
N PRO A 138 8.09 -21.77 6.95
CA PRO A 138 8.88 -22.58 7.88
C PRO A 138 9.65 -21.66 8.86
N LYS A 139 9.87 -22.14 10.09
CA LYS A 139 10.38 -21.31 11.21
C LYS A 139 11.75 -20.67 10.95
N ASN A 140 12.57 -21.26 10.10
CA ASN A 140 13.89 -20.75 9.70
C ASN A 140 13.80 -19.49 8.82
N GLU A 141 12.66 -19.26 8.17
CA GLU A 141 12.43 -18.11 7.28
C GLU A 141 11.65 -16.97 7.97
N TRP A 142 11.32 -17.14 9.25
CA TRP A 142 10.64 -16.10 10.01
C TRP A 142 11.56 -14.91 10.21
N ILE A 143 10.98 -13.72 10.16
CA ILE A 143 11.72 -12.49 10.44
C ILE A 143 12.11 -12.46 11.92
N ASN A 144 13.39 -12.25 12.17
CA ASN A 144 13.93 -12.10 13.52
C ASN A 144 13.75 -10.66 14.01
N ASP A 145 13.75 -10.48 15.33
CA ASP A 145 13.73 -9.16 15.98
C ASP A 145 14.82 -8.22 15.45
N GLN A 146 16.00 -8.77 15.14
CA GLN A 146 17.16 -8.00 14.65
C GLN A 146 17.00 -7.56 13.18
N THR A 147 16.25 -8.32 12.40
CA THR A 147 16.04 -8.06 10.97
C THR A 147 14.82 -7.19 10.70
N ASP A 148 13.95 -7.04 11.70
CA ASP A 148 12.75 -6.21 11.66
C ASP A 148 13.10 -4.75 11.99
N VAL A 149 13.91 -4.17 11.11
CA VAL A 149 14.41 -2.79 11.24
C VAL A 149 13.51 -1.84 10.44
N PRO A 150 13.16 -0.67 10.98
CA PRO A 150 12.39 0.32 10.26
C PRO A 150 13.21 0.94 9.12
N TYR A 151 12.88 0.59 7.88
CA TYR A 151 13.58 1.04 6.67
C TYR A 151 12.82 2.15 5.92
N LEU A 152 11.50 2.23 6.11
CA LEU A 152 10.60 3.16 5.45
C LEU A 152 10.13 4.27 6.41
N ALA A 153 9.89 3.93 7.69
CA ALA A 153 9.48 4.89 8.71
C ALA A 153 10.35 6.18 8.81
N PRO A 154 11.70 6.14 8.72
CA PRO A 154 12.49 7.37 8.76
C PRO A 154 12.26 8.28 7.54
N ILE A 155 12.03 7.70 6.36
CA ILE A 155 11.76 8.46 5.13
C ILE A 155 10.36 9.06 5.20
N ILE A 156 9.37 8.28 5.68
CA ILE A 156 8.00 8.77 5.92
C ILE A 156 8.02 10.01 6.81
N LYS A 157 8.74 9.99 7.93
CA LYS A 157 8.82 11.14 8.85
C LYS A 157 9.43 12.39 8.19
N GLN A 158 10.39 12.22 7.28
CA GLN A 158 10.95 13.33 6.53
C GLN A 158 9.90 13.92 5.57
N VAL A 159 9.20 13.05 4.84
CA VAL A 159 8.13 13.48 3.91
C VAL A 159 6.98 14.16 4.65
N GLU A 160 6.52 13.59 5.77
CA GLU A 160 5.46 14.18 6.60
C GLU A 160 5.87 15.57 7.11
N ALA A 161 7.14 15.75 7.49
CA ALA A 161 7.65 17.06 7.90
C ALA A 161 7.71 18.06 6.72
N GLU A 162 8.10 17.62 5.53
CA GLU A 162 8.12 18.45 4.32
C GLU A 162 6.71 18.88 3.89
N LEU A 163 5.74 17.96 3.94
CA LEU A 163 4.33 18.26 3.64
C LEU A 163 3.75 19.24 4.66
N ALA A 164 3.97 18.99 5.96
CA ALA A 164 3.52 19.90 7.01
C ALA A 164 4.15 21.29 6.92
N GLU A 165 5.43 21.38 6.53
CA GLU A 165 6.10 22.67 6.28
C GLU A 165 5.46 23.39 5.09
N LYS A 166 5.22 22.68 3.98
CA LYS A 166 4.54 23.23 2.80
C LYS A 166 3.16 23.77 3.16
N ASP A 167 2.34 23.01 3.88
CA ASP A 167 1.00 23.42 4.27
C ASP A 167 1.02 24.64 5.21
N ALA A 168 1.99 24.68 6.14
CA ALA A 168 2.18 25.81 7.04
C ALA A 168 2.61 27.09 6.29
N LEU A 169 3.43 26.96 5.24
CA LEU A 169 3.85 28.07 4.38
C LEU A 169 2.70 28.55 3.49
N ASP A 170 1.92 27.64 2.92
CA ASP A 170 0.75 27.97 2.10
C ASP A 170 -0.34 28.67 2.93
N ALA A 171 -0.46 28.33 4.22
CA ALA A 171 -1.38 28.98 5.17
C ALA A 171 -0.82 30.27 5.82
N ALA A 172 0.43 30.65 5.58
CA ALA A 172 1.07 31.77 6.27
C ALA A 172 0.47 33.13 5.87
N THR A 173 0.08 33.94 6.86
CA THR A 173 -0.46 35.30 6.64
C THR A 173 0.60 36.38 6.93
N VAL A 174 0.63 37.43 6.10
CA VAL A 174 1.62 38.53 6.23
C VAL A 174 1.07 39.64 7.13
N ILE A 175 1.64 39.82 8.32
CA ILE A 175 1.35 40.96 9.20
C ILE A 175 2.27 42.12 8.85
N ARG A 176 1.73 43.17 8.21
CA ARG A 176 2.50 44.39 7.92
C ARG A 176 2.60 45.27 9.17
N LYS A 177 3.82 45.75 9.47
CA LYS A 177 4.05 46.70 10.56
C LYS A 177 3.65 48.10 10.10
N ALA A 178 2.71 48.75 10.79
CA ALA A 178 2.37 50.14 10.52
C ALA A 178 3.56 51.04 10.94
N HIS A 179 3.98 51.93 10.05
CA HIS A 179 4.98 52.96 10.30
C HIS A 179 4.29 54.27 10.71
#